data_AF-A0AAX4P5P9-F1
#
_entry.id   AF-A0AAX4P5P9-F1
#
_cell.length_a   1.000
_cell.length_b   1.000
_cell.length_c   1.000
_cell.angle_alpha   90.00
_cell.angle_beta   90.00
_cell.angle_gamma   90.00
#
_symmetry.space_group_name_H-M   'P 1'
#
loop_
_entity.id
_entity.type
_entity.pdbx_description
1 polymer ?
#
loop_
_entity_poly.entity_id
_entity_poly.type
_entity_poly.pdbx_seq_one_letter_code
_entity_poly.pdbx_strand_id
1 'polypeptide(L)'
;MTDSGALVCSRFLDRLAEMVPAKYFVDSGKVQDTGSQFWHSKSVKAQKKQEAAREGKLRKRDKFDPENAKTTVERQAEVYNESKRGKKAKGSVADVDEEDVQFQKVEFHVRKVGEAGSKAERGSSTQQQRKKTKQALLKEALKKKERAAQDSGSNIAWGDAFDRAEGKKVFDDPKKLAKAIKRDKKQKEKKSEKWKTIQDEQKAKRDEKQKKRRTNLKERTEKKIQRKIQRKK
;
A
#
# COMPACT_ATOMS: atom_id res chain seq x y z
N MET A 1 22.95 47.02 47.98
CA MET A 1 21.57 46.52 48.22
C MET A 1 20.96 46.28 46.86
N THR A 2 20.40 45.09 46.65
CA THR A 2 20.07 44.50 45.35
C THR A 2 18.80 45.11 44.77
N ASP A 3 18.92 45.87 43.68
CA ASP A 3 17.78 46.23 42.83
C ASP A 3 17.42 45.02 41.96
N SER A 4 16.47 44.22 42.44
CA SER A 4 15.77 43.23 41.61
C SER A 4 14.57 43.92 40.96
N GLY A 5 14.76 44.36 39.71
CA GLY A 5 13.71 44.87 38.85
C GLY A 5 12.60 43.82 38.68
N ALA A 6 11.55 43.92 39.49
CA ALA A 6 10.36 43.10 39.35
C ALA A 6 9.62 43.54 38.08
N LEU A 7 9.71 42.70 37.04
CA LEU A 7 8.84 42.77 35.87
C LEU A 7 7.39 42.65 36.35
N VAL A 8 6.66 43.77 36.39
CA VAL A 8 5.22 43.80 36.69
C VAL A 8 4.48 43.25 35.47
N CYS A 9 4.48 41.93 35.32
CA CYS A 9 3.60 41.24 34.40
C CYS A 9 2.18 41.24 35.00
N SER A 10 1.17 41.53 34.17
CA SER A 10 -0.21 41.57 34.64
C SER A 10 -0.60 40.22 35.28
N ARG A 11 -1.23 40.26 36.46
CA ARG A 11 -1.76 39.06 37.16
C ARG A 11 -2.64 38.19 36.25
N PHE A 12 -3.29 38.83 35.27
CA PHE A 12 -4.09 38.16 34.25
C PHE A 12 -3.25 37.29 33.31
N LEU A 13 -2.13 37.80 32.78
CA LEU A 13 -1.25 37.01 31.92
C LEU A 13 -0.59 35.86 32.67
N ASP A 14 -0.17 36.07 33.92
CA ASP A 14 0.40 35.00 34.75
C ASP A 14 -0.61 33.85 34.92
N ARG A 15 -1.86 34.17 35.23
CA ARG A 15 -2.93 33.18 35.40
C ARG A 15 -3.29 32.45 34.11
N LEU A 16 -3.19 33.13 32.97
CA LEU A 16 -3.45 32.56 31.65
C LEU A 16 -2.30 31.62 31.22
N ALA A 17 -1.06 31.98 31.53
CA ALA A 17 0.10 31.13 31.30
C ALA A 17 0.08 29.86 32.16
N GLU A 18 -0.42 29.94 33.40
CA GLU A 18 -0.61 28.76 34.28
C GLU A 18 -1.68 27.79 33.76
N MET A 19 -2.70 28.28 33.04
CA MET A 19 -3.80 27.46 32.53
C MET A 19 -3.38 26.57 31.37
N VAL A 20 -2.38 26.99 30.59
CA VAL A 20 -1.87 26.22 29.46
C VAL A 20 -0.65 25.42 29.94
N PRO A 21 -0.63 24.07 29.76
CA PRO A 21 0.47 23.25 30.23
C PRO A 21 1.84 23.72 29.71
N ALA A 22 2.84 23.74 30.59
CA ALA A 22 4.20 24.21 30.28
C ALA A 22 4.84 23.56 29.04
N LYS A 23 4.40 22.33 28.68
CA LYS A 23 4.82 21.62 27.46
C LYS A 23 4.62 22.44 26.17
N TYR A 24 3.68 23.39 26.14
CA TYR A 24 3.39 24.21 24.97
C TYR A 24 4.20 25.51 24.89
N PHE A 25 4.76 25.98 26.01
CA PHE A 25 5.57 27.20 26.05
C PHE A 25 7.07 26.91 26.06
N VAL A 26 7.47 25.74 26.55
CA VAL A 26 8.86 25.31 26.52
C VAL A 26 9.14 24.68 25.16
N ASP A 27 9.93 25.37 24.33
CA ASP A 27 10.45 24.82 23.09
C ASP A 27 11.46 23.70 23.42
N SER A 28 10.93 22.51 23.69
CA SER A 28 11.70 21.38 24.22
C SER A 28 12.72 20.79 23.22
N GLY A 29 12.93 21.42 22.06
CA GLY A 29 13.75 20.92 20.94
C GLY A 29 13.22 19.63 20.32
N LYS A 30 12.24 18.99 20.95
CA LYS A 30 11.52 17.82 20.48
C LYS A 30 10.33 18.33 19.69
N VAL A 31 10.54 18.54 18.39
CA VAL A 31 9.43 18.64 17.43
C VAL A 31 8.60 17.37 17.62
N GLN A 32 7.49 17.48 18.33
CA GLN A 32 6.50 16.43 18.36
C GLN A 32 6.02 16.30 16.92
N ASP A 33 6.39 15.21 16.23
CA ASP A 33 5.89 14.85 14.88
C ASP A 33 4.43 14.40 15.00
N THR A 34 3.61 15.18 15.73
CA THR A 34 2.16 15.07 15.88
C THR A 34 1.45 15.77 14.71
N GLY A 35 2.21 16.34 13.78
CA GLY A 35 1.68 16.81 12.51
C GLY A 35 1.34 15.63 11.60
N SER A 36 0.18 15.70 10.93
CA SER A 36 -0.15 14.74 9.88
C SER A 36 1.01 14.62 8.88
N GLN A 37 1.40 13.40 8.52
CA GLN A 37 2.45 13.08 7.55
C GLN A 37 2.27 13.81 6.20
N PHE A 38 1.09 14.37 5.96
CA PHE A 38 0.77 15.18 4.81
C PHE A 38 1.43 16.56 4.77
N TRP A 39 1.83 17.12 5.91
CA TRP A 39 2.38 18.49 5.98
C TRP A 39 3.90 18.57 5.80
N HIS A 40 4.59 17.45 5.61
CA HIS A 40 6.02 17.50 5.29
C HIS A 40 6.28 18.18 3.93
N SER A 41 7.34 18.98 3.88
CA SER A 41 7.83 19.57 2.62
C SER A 41 8.23 18.47 1.63
N LYS A 42 8.32 18.82 0.33
CA LYS A 42 8.70 17.86 -0.72
C LYS A 42 10.07 17.22 -0.46
N SER A 43 11.03 17.98 0.10
CA SER A 43 12.37 17.49 0.44
C SER A 43 12.33 16.50 1.61
N VAL A 44 11.61 16.80 2.68
CA VAL A 44 11.46 15.91 3.85
C VAL A 44 10.77 14.59 3.45
N LYS A 45 9.73 14.67 2.60
CA LYS A 45 9.07 13.46 2.06
C LYS A 45 10.02 12.61 1.23
N ALA A 46 10.90 13.24 0.44
CA ALA A 46 11.90 12.52 -0.35
C ALA A 46 12.94 11.84 0.55
N GLN A 47 13.43 12.51 1.60
CA GLN A 47 14.37 11.94 2.57
C GLN A 47 13.77 10.75 3.32
N LYS A 48 12.59 10.90 3.93
CA LYS A 48 11.89 9.80 4.62
C LYS A 48 11.66 8.59 3.69
N LYS A 49 11.35 8.84 2.41
CA LYS A 49 11.20 7.76 1.41
C LYS A 49 12.53 7.08 1.08
N GLN A 50 13.63 7.84 1.00
CA GLN A 50 14.96 7.28 0.79
C GLN A 50 15.43 6.45 1.98
N GLU A 51 15.20 6.91 3.20
CA GLU A 51 15.47 6.21 4.45
C GLU A 51 14.68 4.90 4.52
N ALA A 52 13.36 4.94 4.32
CA ALA A 52 12.52 3.73 4.29
C ALA A 52 12.97 2.73 3.20
N ALA A 53 13.44 3.23 2.05
CA ALA A 53 13.98 2.36 0.99
C ALA A 53 15.35 1.75 1.38
N ARG A 54 16.20 2.48 2.12
CA ARG A 54 17.49 1.99 2.64
C ARG A 54 17.26 0.95 3.74
N GLU A 55 16.39 1.22 4.70
CA GLU A 55 15.98 0.27 5.74
C GLU A 55 15.35 -0.98 5.14
N GLY A 56 14.48 -0.82 4.13
CA GLY A 56 13.88 -1.95 3.43
C GLY A 56 14.90 -2.84 2.71
N LYS A 57 16.04 -2.28 2.29
CA LYS A 57 17.18 -3.05 1.72
C LYS A 57 18.01 -3.69 2.84
N LEU A 58 18.27 -2.96 3.91
CA LEU A 58 19.01 -3.47 5.08
C LEU A 58 18.28 -4.66 5.70
N ARG A 59 16.97 -4.53 6.00
CA ARG A 59 16.15 -5.63 6.52
C ARG A 59 16.12 -6.86 5.62
N LYS A 60 16.15 -6.67 4.30
CA LYS A 60 16.26 -7.80 3.36
C LYS A 60 17.63 -8.44 3.43
N ARG A 61 18.69 -7.64 3.53
CA ARG A 61 20.06 -8.13 3.68
C ARG A 61 20.23 -8.90 4.99
N ASP A 62 19.78 -8.34 6.11
CA ASP A 62 19.86 -8.95 7.44
C ASP A 62 19.05 -10.26 7.52
N LYS A 63 17.97 -10.39 6.72
CA LYS A 63 17.18 -11.62 6.62
C LYS A 63 17.94 -12.74 5.90
N PHE A 64 18.87 -12.41 5.02
CA PHE A 64 19.63 -13.36 4.20
C PHE A 64 21.11 -13.42 4.60
N ASP A 65 21.51 -12.77 5.69
CA ASP A 65 22.86 -12.80 6.21
C ASP A 65 23.09 -14.10 7.01
N PRO A 66 24.06 -14.95 6.63
CA PRO A 66 24.36 -16.18 7.36
C PRO A 66 24.81 -15.93 8.80
N GLU A 67 25.41 -14.77 9.11
CA GLU A 67 25.86 -14.42 10.47
C GLU A 67 24.69 -14.07 11.41
N ASN A 68 23.57 -13.61 10.87
CA ASN A 68 22.35 -13.27 11.63
C ASN A 68 21.32 -14.43 11.63
N ALA A 69 21.69 -15.59 11.09
CA ALA A 69 20.82 -16.76 11.01
C ALA A 69 20.69 -17.44 12.37
N LYS A 70 19.72 -16.99 13.17
CA LYS A 70 19.40 -17.60 14.47
C LYS A 70 18.97 -19.06 14.32
N THR A 71 19.53 -19.92 15.16
CA THR A 71 19.16 -21.34 15.25
C THR A 71 17.72 -21.50 15.77
N THR A 72 17.12 -22.67 15.58
CA THR A 72 15.76 -22.96 16.04
C THR A 72 15.61 -22.85 17.56
N VAL A 73 16.63 -23.27 18.31
CA VAL A 73 16.68 -23.18 19.78
C VAL A 73 16.72 -21.73 20.24
N GLU A 74 17.59 -20.91 19.63
CA GLU A 74 17.68 -19.48 19.94
C GLU A 74 16.37 -18.75 19.61
N ARG A 75 15.73 -19.09 18.47
CA ARG A 75 14.44 -18.52 18.10
C ARG A 75 13.33 -18.88 19.10
N GLN A 76 13.31 -20.12 19.59
CA GLN A 76 12.36 -20.56 20.62
C GLN A 76 12.61 -19.84 21.95
N ALA A 77 13.88 -19.68 22.35
CA ALA A 77 14.26 -18.94 23.55
C ALA A 77 13.87 -17.45 23.46
N GLU A 78 14.03 -16.81 22.30
CA GLU A 78 13.59 -15.43 22.07
C GLU A 78 12.08 -15.27 22.18
N VAL A 79 11.30 -16.14 21.53
CA VAL A 79 9.84 -16.11 21.62
C VAL A 79 9.37 -16.34 23.07
N TYR A 80 10.01 -17.26 23.79
CA TYR A 80 9.73 -17.50 25.21
C TYR A 80 10.03 -16.25 26.06
N ASN A 81 11.19 -15.63 25.87
CA ASN A 81 11.59 -14.42 26.60
C ASN A 81 10.71 -13.20 26.28
N GLU A 82 10.30 -13.02 25.02
CA GLU A 82 9.34 -12.00 24.59
C GLU A 82 7.97 -12.21 25.27
N SER A 83 7.50 -13.47 25.32
CA SER A 83 6.24 -13.82 25.98
C SER A 83 6.27 -13.58 27.50
N LYS A 84 7.43 -13.83 28.16
CA LYS A 84 7.63 -13.55 29.59
C LYS A 84 7.73 -12.05 29.86
N ARG A 85 8.36 -11.26 28.99
CA ARG A 85 8.40 -9.79 29.07
C ARG A 85 7.01 -9.16 28.87
N GLY A 86 6.21 -9.71 27.94
CA GLY A 86 4.81 -9.32 27.74
C GLY A 86 3.92 -9.66 28.94
N LYS A 87 4.12 -10.83 29.58
CA LYS A 87 3.39 -11.23 30.79
C LYS A 87 3.78 -10.44 32.05
N LYS A 88 5.01 -9.91 32.15
CA LYS A 88 5.43 -9.02 33.27
C LYS A 88 4.78 -7.62 33.24
N ALA A 89 4.18 -7.21 32.12
CA ALA A 89 3.51 -5.90 31.98
C ALA A 89 1.99 -5.94 32.23
N LYS A 90 1.38 -7.12 32.36
CA LYS A 90 -0.02 -7.29 32.78
C LYS A 90 -0.11 -8.43 33.79
N GLY A 91 -0.11 -8.08 35.07
CA GLY A 91 -0.34 -9.03 36.14
C GLY A 91 -1.77 -9.58 36.11
N SER A 92 -1.89 -10.90 36.05
CA SER A 92 -2.70 -11.73 36.96
C SER A 92 -2.59 -13.19 36.55
N VAL A 93 -2.49 -14.04 37.58
CA VAL A 93 -2.37 -15.49 37.59
C VAL A 93 -3.57 -16.19 36.92
N ALA A 94 -3.28 -17.16 36.06
CA ALA A 94 -4.06 -18.39 35.88
C ALA A 94 -3.18 -19.41 35.14
N ASP A 95 -2.88 -20.51 35.84
CA ASP A 95 -2.46 -21.79 35.28
C ASP A 95 -3.46 -22.20 34.20
N VAL A 96 -2.97 -22.54 33.01
CA VAL A 96 -3.75 -23.24 31.99
C VAL A 96 -2.82 -24.30 31.42
N ASP A 97 -3.20 -25.55 31.65
CA ASP A 97 -2.48 -26.76 31.36
C ASP A 97 -1.97 -26.88 29.92
N GLU A 98 -0.77 -27.45 29.84
CA GLU A 98 -0.18 -28.06 28.66
C GLU A 98 -1.01 -29.30 28.30
N GLU A 99 -1.94 -29.17 27.35
CA GLU A 99 -2.36 -30.20 26.38
C GLU A 99 -3.66 -29.77 25.69
N ASP A 100 -3.54 -29.00 24.60
CA ASP A 100 -4.46 -29.04 23.44
C ASP A 100 -4.05 -27.99 22.39
N VAL A 101 -2.94 -28.25 21.69
CA VAL A 101 -2.63 -27.51 20.44
C VAL A 101 -3.35 -28.20 19.29
N GLN A 102 -4.67 -28.03 19.23
CA GLN A 102 -5.46 -28.48 18.09
C GLN A 102 -5.22 -27.53 16.91
N PHE A 103 -4.44 -27.99 15.92
CA PHE A 103 -4.24 -27.24 14.68
C PHE A 103 -5.57 -27.05 13.96
N GLN A 104 -6.08 -25.82 13.96
CA GLN A 104 -7.28 -25.46 13.24
C GLN A 104 -7.08 -25.75 11.74
N LYS A 105 -7.76 -26.77 11.22
CA LYS A 105 -7.81 -27.05 9.78
C LYS A 105 -8.49 -25.87 9.09
N VAL A 106 -7.70 -24.97 8.51
CA VAL A 106 -8.19 -23.84 7.72
C VAL A 106 -8.62 -24.38 6.36
N GLU A 107 -9.89 -24.79 6.24
CA GLU A 107 -10.49 -25.08 4.95
C GLU A 107 -10.76 -23.77 4.22
N PHE A 108 -9.89 -23.44 3.27
CA PHE A 108 -10.13 -22.36 2.33
C PHE A 108 -11.36 -22.70 1.49
N HIS A 109 -12.51 -22.18 1.90
CA HIS A 109 -13.68 -22.10 1.04
C HIS A 109 -13.37 -21.10 -0.08
N VAL A 110 -12.64 -21.56 -1.10
CA VAL A 110 -12.54 -20.87 -2.37
C VAL A 110 -13.94 -20.88 -2.94
N ARG A 111 -14.70 -19.81 -2.67
CA ARG A 111 -15.98 -19.56 -3.33
C ARG A 111 -15.72 -19.60 -4.82
N LYS A 112 -16.17 -20.67 -5.46
CA LYS A 112 -16.25 -20.81 -6.90
C LYS A 112 -17.15 -19.67 -7.37
N VAL A 113 -16.55 -18.69 -8.05
CA VAL A 113 -17.27 -17.57 -8.64
C VAL A 113 -18.14 -18.16 -9.75
N GLY A 114 -19.38 -18.53 -9.42
CA GLY A 114 -20.25 -19.14 -10.43
C GLY A 114 -21.50 -19.85 -9.96
N GLU A 115 -21.80 -19.95 -8.67
CA GLU A 115 -23.05 -20.60 -8.23
C GLU A 115 -23.87 -19.70 -7.31
N ALA A 116 -25.12 -19.49 -7.74
CA ALA A 116 -26.08 -18.58 -7.15
C ALA A 116 -26.49 -19.05 -5.76
N GLY A 117 -26.08 -18.29 -4.74
CA GLY A 117 -26.54 -18.43 -3.36
C GLY A 117 -26.99 -17.07 -2.84
N SER A 118 -28.26 -17.00 -2.49
CA SER A 118 -29.01 -15.97 -1.76
C SER A 118 -28.20 -14.77 -1.21
N LYS A 119 -28.59 -13.57 -1.67
CA LYS A 119 -28.29 -12.29 -1.03
C LYS A 119 -28.83 -12.29 0.40
N ALA A 120 -27.98 -12.61 1.37
CA ALA A 120 -28.17 -12.14 2.73
C ALA A 120 -27.87 -10.63 2.73
N GLU A 121 -28.89 -9.85 3.06
CA GLU A 121 -28.81 -8.42 3.32
C GLU A 121 -27.81 -8.13 4.45
N ARG A 122 -26.57 -7.79 4.10
CA ARG A 122 -25.65 -7.10 5.00
C ARG A 122 -24.96 -5.97 4.24
N GLY A 123 -25.54 -4.78 4.38
CA GLY A 123 -24.84 -3.50 4.21
C GLY A 123 -24.63 -2.99 2.78
N SER A 124 -25.69 -2.77 1.99
CA SER A 124 -25.61 -2.09 0.69
C SER A 124 -26.04 -0.61 0.73
N SER A 125 -25.73 0.14 1.79
CA SER A 125 -26.00 1.59 1.80
C SER A 125 -24.82 2.42 1.24
N THR A 126 -23.61 1.85 1.17
CA THR A 126 -22.47 2.48 0.52
C THR A 126 -21.98 1.63 -0.65
N GLN A 127 -22.92 1.20 -1.50
CA GLN A 127 -22.59 0.78 -2.84
C GLN A 127 -22.13 2.04 -3.57
N GLN A 128 -20.83 2.32 -3.50
CA GLN A 128 -20.16 3.36 -4.29
C GLN A 128 -20.71 3.25 -5.71
N GLN A 129 -21.58 4.19 -6.07
CA GLN A 129 -22.20 4.28 -7.39
C GLN A 129 -21.07 4.08 -8.39
N ARG A 130 -21.08 2.96 -9.12
CA ARG A 130 -20.00 2.61 -10.04
C ARG A 130 -19.84 3.79 -10.97
N LYS A 131 -18.71 4.51 -10.85
CA LYS A 131 -18.47 5.72 -11.63
C LYS A 131 -18.73 5.39 -13.09
N LYS A 132 -19.67 6.12 -13.72
CA LYS A 132 -20.05 5.93 -15.12
C LYS A 132 -18.77 5.87 -15.97
N THR A 133 -18.74 4.96 -16.96
CA THR A 133 -17.57 4.85 -17.83
C THR A 133 -17.38 6.16 -18.59
N LYS A 134 -16.13 6.50 -18.95
CA LYS A 134 -15.84 7.72 -19.73
C LYS A 134 -16.61 7.78 -21.06
N GLN A 135 -16.96 6.62 -21.61
CA GLN A 135 -17.81 6.51 -22.81
C GLN A 135 -19.28 6.85 -22.51
N ALA A 136 -19.81 6.41 -21.37
CA ALA A 136 -21.16 6.78 -20.93
C ALA A 136 -21.23 8.30 -20.65
N LEU A 137 -20.23 8.86 -19.97
CA LEU A 137 -20.11 10.30 -19.76
C LEU A 137 -20.03 11.07 -21.09
N LEU A 138 -19.35 10.54 -22.11
CA LEU A 138 -19.29 11.17 -23.43
C LEU A 138 -20.68 11.24 -24.08
N LYS A 139 -21.44 10.14 -24.01
CA LYS A 139 -22.81 10.09 -24.54
C LYS A 139 -23.74 11.05 -23.80
N GLU A 140 -23.62 11.11 -22.48
CA GLU A 140 -24.40 12.01 -21.63
C GLU A 140 -24.06 13.48 -21.89
N ALA A 141 -22.77 13.81 -21.99
CA ALA A 141 -22.29 15.14 -22.37
C ALA A 141 -22.81 15.59 -23.75
N LEU A 142 -22.82 14.71 -24.75
CA LEU A 142 -23.37 15.02 -26.07
C LEU A 142 -24.87 15.28 -26.01
N LYS A 143 -25.63 14.42 -25.31
CA LYS A 143 -27.08 14.61 -25.11
C LYS A 143 -27.39 15.88 -24.33
N LYS A 144 -26.60 16.21 -23.31
CA LYS A 144 -26.76 17.44 -22.53
C LYS A 144 -26.46 18.68 -23.36
N LYS A 145 -25.44 18.62 -24.23
CA LYS A 145 -25.14 19.69 -25.18
C LYS A 145 -26.27 19.90 -26.20
N GLU A 146 -26.87 18.82 -26.69
CA GLU A 146 -28.02 18.88 -27.59
C GLU A 146 -29.25 19.51 -26.91
N ARG A 147 -29.54 19.10 -25.67
CA ARG A 147 -30.60 19.70 -24.85
C ARG A 147 -30.35 21.18 -24.55
N ALA A 148 -29.11 21.54 -24.20
CA ALA A 148 -28.72 22.94 -23.97
C ALA A 148 -28.79 23.80 -25.24
N ALA A 149 -28.75 23.21 -26.44
CA ALA A 149 -28.98 23.93 -27.68
C ALA A 149 -30.47 24.13 -27.99
N GLN A 150 -31.35 23.28 -27.44
CA GLN A 150 -32.80 23.38 -27.56
C GLN A 150 -33.43 24.25 -26.48
N ASP A 151 -32.79 24.34 -25.30
CA ASP A 151 -33.21 25.22 -24.22
C ASP A 151 -32.89 26.68 -24.58
N SER A 152 -33.91 27.47 -24.90
CA SER A 152 -33.80 28.92 -25.12
C SER A 152 -33.55 29.69 -23.82
N GLY A 153 -33.82 29.07 -22.67
CA GLY A 153 -33.54 29.60 -21.35
C GLY A 153 -32.23 29.05 -20.81
N SER A 154 -31.38 29.91 -20.27
CA SER A 154 -30.08 29.59 -19.65
C SER A 154 -30.11 28.59 -18.47
N ASN A 155 -31.24 27.95 -18.15
CA ASN A 155 -31.48 27.11 -16.97
C ASN A 155 -30.47 25.97 -16.80
N ILE A 156 -30.11 25.26 -17.89
CA ILE A 156 -29.07 24.22 -17.84
C ILE A 156 -27.70 24.81 -17.50
N ALA A 157 -27.37 25.98 -18.04
CA ALA A 157 -26.11 26.66 -17.77
C ALA A 157 -26.02 27.18 -16.33
N TRP A 158 -27.12 27.72 -15.78
CA TRP A 158 -27.20 28.14 -14.38
C TRP A 158 -27.16 26.97 -13.41
N GLY A 159 -27.86 25.86 -13.72
CA GLY A 159 -27.78 24.63 -12.93
C GLY A 159 -26.35 24.09 -12.85
N ASP A 160 -25.63 24.07 -13.97
CA ASP A 160 -24.22 23.66 -14.02
C ASP A 160 -23.30 24.64 -13.28
N ALA A 161 -23.60 25.93 -13.30
CA ALA A 161 -22.86 26.94 -12.54
C ALA A 161 -23.06 26.73 -11.03
N PHE A 162 -24.30 26.43 -10.61
CA PHE A 162 -24.62 26.14 -9.22
C PHE A 162 -23.95 24.86 -8.72
N ASP A 163 -24.02 23.77 -9.49
CA ASP A 163 -23.33 22.51 -9.16
C ASP A 163 -21.81 22.70 -9.02
N ARG A 164 -21.20 23.54 -9.88
CA ARG A 164 -19.77 23.88 -9.75
C ARG A 164 -19.49 24.73 -8.52
N ALA A 165 -20.34 25.69 -8.19
CA ALA A 165 -20.21 26.54 -7.00
C ALA A 165 -20.35 25.73 -5.70
N GLU A 166 -21.22 24.72 -5.70
CA GLU A 166 -21.35 23.73 -4.62
C GLU A 166 -20.11 22.82 -4.49
N GLY A 167 -19.22 22.83 -5.49
CA GLY A 167 -17.99 22.02 -5.51
C GLY A 167 -18.16 20.64 -6.14
N LYS A 168 -19.29 20.35 -6.81
CA LYS A 168 -19.48 19.10 -7.56
C LYS A 168 -18.61 19.09 -8.81
N LYS A 169 -17.94 17.96 -9.06
CA LYS A 169 -17.06 17.79 -10.23
C LYS A 169 -17.88 17.46 -11.48
N VAL A 170 -18.21 18.50 -12.25
CA VAL A 170 -18.95 18.39 -13.53
C VAL A 170 -17.99 17.98 -14.67
N PHE A 171 -18.22 16.82 -15.30
CA PHE A 171 -17.36 16.25 -16.35
C PHE A 171 -18.06 16.20 -17.72
N ASP A 172 -18.57 17.33 -18.19
CA ASP A 172 -19.52 17.36 -19.32
C ASP A 172 -18.90 17.81 -20.65
N ASP A 173 -17.58 18.02 -20.71
CA ASP A 173 -16.91 18.46 -21.95
C ASP A 173 -16.64 17.28 -22.91
N PRO A 174 -17.35 17.16 -24.06
CA PRO A 174 -17.22 16.01 -24.95
C PRO A 174 -15.82 15.90 -25.56
N LYS A 175 -15.18 17.04 -25.89
CA LYS A 175 -13.81 17.08 -26.42
C LYS A 175 -12.79 16.57 -25.40
N LYS A 176 -12.94 16.92 -24.11
CA LYS A 176 -12.01 16.48 -23.05
C LYS A 176 -12.19 14.99 -22.76
N LEU A 177 -13.43 14.50 -22.73
CA LEU A 177 -13.74 13.08 -22.55
C LEU A 177 -13.19 12.23 -23.71
N ALA A 178 -13.35 12.66 -24.95
CA ALA A 178 -12.78 11.98 -26.12
C ALA A 178 -11.24 11.90 -26.04
N LYS A 179 -10.57 13.01 -25.68
CA LYS A 179 -9.11 13.02 -25.46
C LYS A 179 -8.69 12.08 -24.33
N ALA A 180 -9.47 12.02 -23.24
CA ALA A 180 -9.20 11.12 -22.13
C ALA A 180 -9.31 9.64 -22.54
N ILE A 181 -10.34 9.27 -23.32
CA ILE A 181 -10.50 7.92 -23.86
C ILE A 181 -9.30 7.56 -24.75
N LYS A 182 -8.86 8.46 -25.65
CA LYS A 182 -7.68 8.23 -26.50
C LYS A 182 -6.41 8.01 -25.68
N ARG A 183 -6.18 8.82 -24.64
CA ARG A 183 -5.03 8.65 -23.73
C ARG A 183 -5.06 7.32 -23.00
N ASP A 184 -6.23 6.92 -22.51
CA ASP A 184 -6.38 5.64 -21.81
C ASP A 184 -6.10 4.45 -22.74
N LYS A 185 -6.57 4.50 -24.00
CA LYS A 185 -6.26 3.46 -25.00
C LYS A 185 -4.75 3.34 -25.24
N LYS A 186 -4.07 4.47 -25.51
CA LYS A 186 -2.61 4.49 -25.70
C LYS A 186 -1.85 3.99 -24.46
N GLN A 187 -2.31 4.30 -23.26
CA GLN A 187 -1.72 3.79 -22.02
C GLN A 187 -1.93 2.28 -21.87
N LYS A 188 -3.08 1.75 -22.27
CA LYS A 188 -3.35 0.30 -22.26
C LYS A 188 -2.47 -0.44 -23.25
N GLU A 189 -2.30 0.08 -24.46
CA GLU A 189 -1.39 -0.46 -25.48
C GLU A 189 0.06 -0.51 -24.98
N LYS A 190 0.57 0.61 -24.46
CA LYS A 190 1.93 0.64 -23.87
C LYS A 190 2.10 -0.35 -22.72
N LYS A 191 1.07 -0.53 -21.90
CA LYS A 191 1.11 -1.48 -20.79
C LYS A 191 1.07 -2.92 -21.29
N SER A 192 0.27 -3.23 -22.31
CA SER A 192 0.20 -4.58 -22.87
C SER A 192 1.50 -4.95 -23.58
N GLU A 193 2.11 -4.03 -24.33
CA GLU A 193 3.44 -4.22 -24.94
C GLU A 193 4.50 -4.51 -23.89
N LYS A 194 4.60 -3.66 -22.85
CA LYS A 194 5.54 -3.88 -21.74
C LYS A 194 5.30 -5.21 -21.02
N TRP A 195 4.04 -5.64 -20.90
CA TRP A 195 3.74 -6.92 -20.28
C TRP A 195 4.19 -8.09 -21.15
N LYS A 196 4.00 -7.99 -22.47
CA LYS A 196 4.52 -8.98 -23.43
C LYS A 196 6.04 -9.09 -23.36
N THR A 197 6.76 -7.97 -23.36
CA THR A 197 8.23 -8.00 -23.27
C THR A 197 8.71 -8.65 -21.97
N ILE A 198 8.06 -8.36 -20.84
CA ILE A 198 8.37 -9.01 -19.56
C ILE A 198 8.11 -10.53 -19.63
N GLN A 199 6.99 -10.95 -20.25
CA GLN A 199 6.67 -12.36 -20.43
C GLN A 199 7.69 -13.08 -21.33
N ASP A 200 8.10 -12.45 -22.42
CA ASP A 200 9.07 -13.00 -23.36
C ASP A 200 10.46 -13.13 -22.72
N GLU A 201 10.92 -12.11 -21.99
CA GLU A 201 12.17 -12.17 -21.23
C GLU A 201 12.15 -13.31 -20.18
N GLN A 202 11.04 -13.46 -19.47
CA GLN A 202 10.88 -14.53 -18.50
C GLN A 202 10.89 -15.91 -19.17
N LYS A 203 10.23 -16.03 -20.33
CA LYS A 203 10.22 -17.27 -21.13
C LYS A 203 11.62 -17.60 -21.63
N ALA A 204 12.33 -16.64 -22.21
CA ALA A 204 13.70 -16.80 -22.67
C ALA A 204 14.65 -17.25 -21.55
N LYS A 205 14.56 -16.63 -20.35
CA LYS A 205 15.34 -17.04 -19.16
C LYS A 205 15.00 -18.48 -18.72
N ARG A 206 13.73 -18.88 -18.78
CA ARG A 206 13.33 -20.28 -18.49
C ARG A 206 13.89 -21.24 -19.53
N ASP A 207 13.79 -20.91 -20.81
CA ASP A 207 14.25 -21.74 -21.91
C ASP A 207 15.78 -21.89 -21.89
N GLU A 208 16.53 -20.83 -21.56
CA GLU A 208 17.98 -20.88 -21.39
C GLU A 208 18.39 -21.83 -20.25
N LYS A 209 17.72 -21.75 -19.10
CA LYS A 209 17.94 -22.68 -17.98
C LYS A 209 17.62 -24.12 -18.38
N GLN A 210 16.54 -24.33 -19.13
CA GLN A 210 16.18 -25.66 -19.64
C GLN A 210 17.21 -26.18 -20.65
N LYS A 211 17.72 -25.33 -21.55
CA LYS A 211 18.80 -25.67 -22.49
C LYS A 211 20.06 -26.10 -21.74
N LYS A 212 20.51 -25.31 -20.75
CA LYS A 212 21.66 -25.65 -19.88
C LYS A 212 21.44 -26.98 -19.13
N ARG A 213 20.24 -27.24 -18.62
CA ARG A 213 19.92 -28.52 -17.99
C ARG A 213 19.99 -29.67 -18.99
N ARG A 214 19.49 -29.49 -20.21
CA ARG A 214 19.54 -30.50 -21.28
C ARG A 214 20.97 -30.81 -21.69
N THR A 215 21.83 -29.81 -21.87
CA THR A 215 23.26 -30.02 -22.20
C THR A 215 23.98 -30.75 -21.08
N ASN A 216 23.82 -30.32 -19.83
CA ASN A 216 24.46 -30.98 -18.68
C ASN A 216 23.99 -32.44 -18.51
N LEU A 217 22.72 -32.74 -18.79
CA LEU A 217 22.21 -34.12 -18.77
C LEU A 217 22.81 -34.96 -19.89
N LYS A 218 22.91 -34.42 -21.12
CA LYS A 218 23.55 -35.09 -22.26
C LYS A 218 25.01 -35.39 -21.99
N GLU A 219 25.77 -34.41 -21.51
CA GLU A 219 27.17 -34.60 -21.11
C GLU A 219 27.31 -35.67 -20.01
N ARG A 220 26.40 -35.68 -19.02
CA ARG A 220 26.42 -36.70 -17.96
C ARG A 220 26.13 -38.09 -18.52
N THR A 221 25.22 -38.21 -19.49
CA THR A 221 24.94 -39.49 -20.15
C THR A 221 26.11 -39.96 -21.01
N GLU A 222 26.71 -39.06 -21.80
CA GLU A 222 27.88 -39.36 -22.63
C GLU A 222 29.08 -39.79 -21.77
N LYS A 223 29.39 -39.06 -20.69
CA LYS A 223 30.43 -39.44 -19.72
C LYS A 223 30.16 -40.78 -19.04
N LYS A 224 28.90 -41.18 -18.84
CA LYS A 224 28.55 -42.52 -18.32
C LYS A 224 28.80 -43.60 -19.38
N ILE A 225 28.45 -43.34 -20.64
CA ILE A 225 28.69 -44.25 -21.76
C ILE A 225 30.20 -44.44 -21.97
N GLN A 226 30.98 -43.35 -22.04
CA GLN A 226 32.42 -43.37 -22.18
C GLN A 226 33.10 -44.18 -21.07
N ARG A 227 32.72 -43.99 -19.81
CA ARG A 227 33.24 -44.79 -18.68
C ARG A 227 32.95 -46.29 -18.82
N LYS A 228 31.76 -46.66 -19.31
CA LYS A 228 31.42 -48.07 -19.56
C LYS A 228 32.26 -48.66 -20.70
N ILE A 229 32.54 -47.88 -21.74
CA ILE A 229 33.41 -48.31 -22.85
C ILE A 229 34.85 -48.49 -22.35
N GLN A 230 35.38 -47.51 -21.60
CA GLN A 230 36.72 -47.59 -21.02
C GLN A 230 36.90 -48.78 -20.09
N ARG A 231 35.90 -49.13 -19.28
CA ARG A 231 35.95 -50.30 -18.39
C ARG A 231 35.86 -51.65 -19.13
N LYS A 232 35.46 -51.66 -20.41
CA LYS A 232 35.35 -52.87 -21.23
C LYS A 232 36.60 -53.13 -22.08
N LYS A 233 37.44 -52.12 -22.30
CA LYS A 233 38.80 -52.30 -22.84
C LYS A 233 39.74 -52.65 -21.70
#